data_AF-A0A3S5I6A0-F1
#
_entry.id   AF-A0A3S5I6A0-F1
#
_cell.length_a   1.000
_cell.length_b   1.000
_cell.length_c   1.000
_cell.angle_alpha   90.00
_cell.angle_beta   90.00
_cell.angle_gamma   90.00
#
_symmetry.space_group_name_H-M   'P 1'
#
loop_
_entity.id
_entity.type
_entity.pdbx_description
1 polymer ?
#
loop_
_entity_poly.entity_id
_entity_poly.type
_entity_poly.pdbx_seq_one_letter_code
_entity_poly.pdbx_strand_id
1 'polypeptide(L)'
;MTDKQAKWQRQERALRATQMAFDLTTEVQKSLKKQAIDEELTPSDMIRKILDLEVKSKKTRQRLSFNLTDEEIALLAQRFGVDPTDKRAVKQQVASLLINRYTESQG
;
A
#
# COMPACT_ATOMS: atom_id res chain seq x y z
N MET A 1 -9.66 -35.35 -33.58
CA MET A 1 -9.05 -34.57 -32.49
C MET A 1 -9.00 -33.12 -32.95
N THR A 2 -10.02 -32.33 -32.62
CA THR A 2 -10.25 -31.03 -33.26
C THR A 2 -9.28 -29.97 -32.70
N ASP A 3 -8.66 -29.16 -33.56
CA ASP A 3 -7.71 -28.08 -33.23
C ASP A 3 -8.15 -27.17 -32.07
N LYS A 4 -9.46 -27.07 -31.84
CA LYS A 4 -10.08 -26.32 -30.76
C LYS A 4 -9.71 -26.86 -29.36
N GLN A 5 -9.63 -28.18 -29.17
CA GLN A 5 -9.20 -28.80 -27.91
C GLN A 5 -7.71 -28.62 -27.67
N ALA A 6 -6.89 -28.70 -28.72
CA ALA A 6 -5.44 -28.47 -28.66
C ALA A 6 -5.10 -27.00 -28.32
N LYS A 7 -5.84 -26.04 -28.87
CA LYS A 7 -5.72 -24.61 -28.50
C LYS A 7 -6.13 -24.34 -27.05
N TRP A 8 -7.21 -24.97 -26.58
CA TRP A 8 -7.67 -24.85 -25.20
C TRP A 8 -6.66 -25.40 -24.18
N GLN A 9 -6.06 -26.56 -24.43
CA GLN A 9 -5.03 -27.11 -23.53
C GLN A 9 -3.73 -26.28 -23.53
N ARG A 10 -3.37 -25.66 -24.66
CA ARG A 10 -2.24 -24.70 -24.71
C ARG A 10 -2.53 -23.41 -23.94
N GLN A 11 -3.78 -22.94 -23.95
CA GLN A 11 -4.21 -21.78 -23.17
C GLN A 11 -4.29 -22.08 -21.67
N GLU A 12 -4.73 -23.28 -21.26
CA GLU A 12 -4.69 -23.71 -19.86
C GLU A 12 -3.27 -23.75 -19.28
N ARG A 13 -2.28 -24.21 -20.06
CA ARG A 13 -0.86 -24.18 -19.66
C ARG A 13 -0.28 -22.77 -19.55
N ALA A 14 -0.93 -21.76 -20.14
CA ALA A 14 -0.43 -20.38 -20.17
C ALA A 14 -0.93 -19.50 -19.01
N LEU A 15 -1.78 -19.98 -18.10
CA LEU A 15 -2.62 -19.09 -17.29
C LEU A 15 -2.66 -19.34 -15.77
N ARG A 16 -1.68 -20.04 -15.18
CA ARG A 16 -1.52 -20.03 -13.71
C ARG A 16 -0.11 -19.60 -13.35
N ALA A 17 -0.01 -18.41 -12.75
CA ALA A 17 1.23 -17.96 -12.14
C ALA A 17 1.56 -18.90 -10.97
N THR A 18 2.75 -19.51 -11.00
CA THR A 18 3.27 -20.25 -9.85
C THR A 18 3.66 -19.24 -8.77
N GLN A 19 3.03 -19.32 -7.60
CA GLN A 19 3.42 -18.50 -6.45
C GLN A 19 4.73 -19.05 -5.86
N MET A 20 5.73 -18.19 -5.74
CA MET A 20 6.98 -18.50 -5.06
C MET A 20 6.97 -17.83 -3.68
N ALA A 21 7.05 -18.65 -2.63
CA ALA A 21 7.20 -18.19 -1.26
C ALA A 21 8.68 -18.33 -0.85
N PHE A 22 9.18 -17.36 -0.10
CA PHE A 22 10.57 -17.31 0.35
C PHE A 22 10.63 -17.05 1.85
N ASP A 23 11.53 -17.75 2.54
CA ASP A 23 11.90 -17.43 3.92
C ASP A 23 13.07 -16.44 3.89
N LEU A 24 12.74 -15.17 4.01
CA LEU A 24 13.71 -14.06 4.03
C LEU A 24 13.85 -13.52 5.44
N THR A 25 15.04 -13.04 5.79
CA THR A 25 15.24 -12.35 7.07
C THR A 25 14.38 -11.08 7.13
N THR A 26 14.06 -10.66 8.35
CA THR A 26 13.22 -9.47 8.60
C THR A 26 13.82 -8.21 7.97
N GLU A 27 15.15 -8.08 7.97
CA GLU A 27 15.88 -6.94 7.43
C GLU A 27 15.70 -6.84 5.92
N VAL A 28 15.83 -7.97 5.21
CA VAL A 28 15.64 -8.06 3.76
C VAL A 28 14.18 -7.74 3.40
N GLN A 29 13.21 -8.32 4.11
CA GLN A 29 11.80 -8.04 3.87
C GLN A 29 11.46 -6.56 4.08
N LYS A 30 11.99 -5.94 5.16
CA LYS A 30 11.79 -4.52 5.43
C LYS A 30 12.41 -3.64 4.34
N SER A 31 13.63 -3.96 3.90
CA SER A 31 14.32 -3.22 2.84
C SER A 31 13.52 -3.25 1.52
N LEU A 32 13.09 -4.43 1.08
CA LEU A 32 12.30 -4.57 -0.15
C LEU A 32 10.96 -3.81 -0.07
N LYS A 33 10.27 -3.88 1.07
CA LYS A 33 9.00 -3.16 1.26
C LYS A 33 9.21 -1.64 1.25
N LYS A 34 10.29 -1.13 1.84
CA LYS A 34 10.64 0.30 1.80
C LYS A 34 10.92 0.78 0.39
N GLN A 35 11.78 0.08 -0.35
CA GLN A 35 12.06 0.41 -1.75
C GLN A 35 10.77 0.41 -2.59
N ALA A 36 9.87 -0.56 -2.36
CA ALA A 36 8.60 -0.59 -3.06
C ALA A 36 7.73 0.65 -2.75
N ILE A 37 7.69 1.08 -1.49
CA ILE A 37 7.03 2.33 -1.08
C ILE A 37 7.64 3.53 -1.79
N ASP A 38 8.98 3.66 -1.77
CA ASP A 38 9.72 4.79 -2.34
C ASP A 38 9.51 4.91 -3.86
N GLU A 39 9.36 3.78 -4.54
CA GLU A 39 9.11 3.73 -5.98
C GLU A 39 7.62 3.73 -6.39
N GLU A 40 6.70 3.83 -5.43
CA GLU A 40 5.24 3.71 -5.66
C GLU A 40 4.84 2.38 -6.34
N LEU A 41 5.55 1.31 -5.98
CA LEU A 41 5.32 -0.07 -6.44
C LEU A 41 4.73 -0.94 -5.31
N THR A 42 4.07 -2.03 -5.70
CA THR A 42 3.77 -3.10 -4.73
C THR A 42 5.05 -3.90 -4.44
N PRO A 43 5.16 -4.58 -3.29
CA PRO A 43 6.29 -5.48 -3.05
C PRO A 43 6.45 -6.56 -4.13
N SER A 44 5.35 -7.04 -4.71
CA SER A 44 5.38 -8.00 -5.82
C SER A 44 5.97 -7.39 -7.08
N ASP A 45 5.56 -6.17 -7.45
CA ASP A 45 6.12 -5.46 -8.59
C ASP A 45 7.58 -5.06 -8.40
N MET A 46 7.98 -4.72 -7.17
CA MET A 46 9.39 -4.51 -6.84
C MET A 46 10.21 -5.79 -7.09
N ILE A 47 9.73 -6.96 -6.66
CA ILE A 47 10.38 -8.24 -6.95
C ILE A 47 10.44 -8.49 -8.47
N ARG A 48 9.37 -8.21 -9.20
CA ARG A 48 9.36 -8.32 -10.68
C ARG A 48 10.41 -7.41 -11.31
N LYS A 49 10.50 -6.16 -10.86
CA LYS A 49 11.50 -5.20 -11.33
C LYS A 49 12.93 -5.68 -11.07
N ILE A 50 13.22 -6.19 -9.87
CA ILE A 50 14.55 -6.74 -9.51
C ILE A 50 14.93 -7.94 -10.39
N LEU A 51 13.94 -8.72 -10.81
CA LEU A 51 14.12 -9.88 -11.70
C LEU A 51 14.08 -9.50 -13.19
N ASP A 52 14.11 -8.22 -13.54
CA ASP A 52 13.97 -7.70 -14.91
C ASP A 52 12.71 -8.21 -15.64
N LEU A 53 11.63 -8.43 -14.89
CA LEU A 53 10.31 -8.82 -15.40
C LEU A 53 9.39 -7.61 -15.58
N GLU A 54 8.44 -7.72 -16.51
CA GLU A 54 7.43 -6.70 -16.74
C GLU A 54 6.65 -6.37 -15.45
N VAL A 55 6.69 -5.10 -15.03
CA VAL A 55 5.87 -4.55 -13.93
C VAL A 55 4.45 -4.36 -14.44
N LYS A 56 3.48 -5.01 -13.79
CA LYS A 56 2.10 -5.08 -14.30
C LYS A 56 1.21 -3.98 -13.77
N SER A 57 1.52 -3.46 -12.58
CA SER A 57 0.68 -2.45 -11.93
C SER A 57 1.01 -1.05 -12.42
N LYS A 58 -0.01 -0.20 -12.52
CA LYS A 58 0.19 1.25 -12.55
C LYS A 58 0.81 1.70 -11.22
N LYS A 59 1.56 2.82 -11.23
CA LYS A 59 2.05 3.46 -10.00
C LYS A 59 0.93 3.54 -8.96
N THR A 60 1.16 2.92 -7.80
CA THR A 60 0.16 2.83 -6.75
C THR A 60 0.56 3.81 -5.64
N ARG A 61 -0.05 4.99 -5.65
CA ARG A 61 0.14 5.94 -4.55
C ARG A 61 -0.47 5.35 -3.28
N GLN A 62 0.38 5.02 -2.31
CA GLN A 62 -0.12 4.49 -1.04
C GLN A 62 -0.90 5.57 -0.30
N ARG A 63 -2.15 5.28 0.04
CA ARG A 63 -3.01 6.19 0.79
C ARG A 63 -2.83 5.95 2.28
N LEU A 64 -2.54 7.02 3.01
CA LEU A 64 -2.64 7.03 4.47
C LEU A 64 -4.10 7.23 4.86
N SER A 65 -4.69 6.23 5.51
CA SER A 65 -6.02 6.31 6.11
C SER A 65 -6.10 5.38 7.31
N PHE A 66 -6.85 5.80 8.31
CA PHE A 66 -7.23 5.00 9.45
C PHE A 66 -8.68 5.35 9.82
N ASN A 67 -9.34 4.45 10.55
CA ASN A 67 -10.72 4.63 10.96
C ASN A 67 -10.76 5.25 12.37
N LEU A 68 -11.79 6.03 12.62
CA LEU A 68 -12.08 6.62 13.92
C LEU A 68 -13.55 6.32 14.27
N THR A 69 -13.82 5.98 15.52
CA THR A 69 -15.18 5.95 16.06
C THR A 69 -15.67 7.38 16.33
N ASP A 70 -16.98 7.54 16.57
CA ASP A 70 -17.52 8.85 16.91
C ASP A 70 -17.00 9.35 18.28
N GLU A 71 -16.73 8.45 19.24
CA GLU A 71 -16.10 8.81 20.51
C GLU A 71 -14.67 9.33 20.31
N GLU A 72 -13.88 8.68 19.45
CA GLU A 72 -12.51 9.11 19.15
C GLU A 72 -12.50 10.46 18.42
N ILE A 73 -13.46 10.70 17.53
CA ILE A 73 -13.64 12.02 16.89
C ILE A 73 -13.95 13.09 17.94
N ALA A 74 -14.87 12.81 18.88
CA ALA A 74 -15.20 13.76 19.94
C ALA A 74 -14.01 14.07 20.85
N LEU A 75 -13.23 13.05 21.21
CA LEU A 75 -12.01 13.21 22.00
C LEU A 75 -10.97 14.07 21.26
N LEU A 76 -10.77 13.81 19.97
CA LEU A 76 -9.86 14.59 19.13
C LEU A 76 -10.35 16.04 18.98
N ALA A 77 -11.65 16.25 18.80
CA ALA A 77 -12.23 17.58 18.70
C ALA A 77 -11.97 18.40 19.96
N GLN A 78 -12.19 17.80 21.15
CA GLN A 78 -11.86 18.42 22.42
C GLN A 78 -10.37 18.75 22.52
N ARG A 79 -9.49 17.81 22.13
CA ARG A 79 -8.04 18.00 22.17
C ARG A 79 -7.57 19.14 21.25
N PHE A 80 -8.20 19.29 20.09
CA PHE A 80 -7.87 20.34 19.13
C PHE A 80 -8.63 21.65 19.35
N GLY A 81 -9.55 21.70 20.31
CA GLY A 81 -10.39 22.87 20.56
C GLY A 81 -11.34 23.20 19.39
N VAL A 82 -11.81 22.18 18.67
CA VAL A 82 -12.76 22.32 17.56
C VAL A 82 -14.11 21.71 17.92
N ASP A 83 -15.15 22.06 17.16
CA ASP A 83 -16.49 21.50 17.34
C ASP A 83 -16.50 19.98 17.08
N PRO A 84 -17.01 19.14 18.02
CA PRO A 84 -17.07 17.69 17.83
C PRO A 84 -18.00 17.23 16.70
N THR A 85 -18.92 18.08 16.26
CA THR A 85 -19.75 17.82 15.08
C THR A 85 -19.06 18.16 13.77
N ASP A 86 -17.99 18.98 13.82
CA ASP A 86 -17.17 19.34 12.66
C ASP A 86 -16.06 18.30 12.41
N LYS A 87 -16.45 17.16 11.83
CA LYS A 87 -15.53 16.09 11.41
C LYS A 87 -14.46 16.59 10.43
N ARG A 88 -14.73 17.67 9.68
CA ARG A 88 -13.76 18.25 8.73
C ARG A 88 -12.67 19.00 9.47
N ALA A 89 -13.01 19.80 10.48
CA ALA A 89 -12.05 20.49 11.32
C ALA A 89 -11.12 19.49 12.03
N VAL A 90 -11.69 18.42 12.61
CA VAL A 90 -10.89 17.34 13.22
C VAL A 90 -9.91 16.73 12.21
N LYS A 91 -10.37 16.41 10.99
CA LYS A 91 -9.51 15.86 9.93
C LYS A 91 -8.37 16.80 9.53
N GLN A 92 -8.63 18.10 9.45
CA GLN A 92 -7.61 19.10 9.14
C GLN A 92 -6.54 19.17 10.24
N GLN A 93 -6.96 19.16 11.51
CA GLN A 93 -6.04 19.18 12.64
C GLN A 93 -5.19 17.92 12.73
N VAL A 94 -5.77 16.74 12.45
CA VAL A 94 -5.01 15.48 12.33
C VAL A 94 -3.98 15.58 11.21
N ALA A 95 -4.35 16.09 10.03
CA ALA A 95 -3.40 16.24 8.92
C ALA A 95 -2.25 17.19 9.28
N SER A 96 -2.55 18.35 9.88
CA SER A 96 -1.54 19.30 10.34
C SER A 96 -0.59 18.69 11.37
N LEU A 97 -1.12 17.94 12.35
CA LEU A 97 -0.32 17.25 13.36
C LEU A 97 0.64 16.23 12.72
N LEU A 98 0.16 15.43 11.75
CA LEU A 98 0.99 14.45 11.06
C LEU A 98 2.11 15.12 10.24
N ILE A 99 1.82 16.25 9.59
CA ILE A 99 2.83 17.04 8.85
C ILE A 99 3.86 17.61 9.81
N ASN A 100 3.44 18.21 10.93
CA ASN A 100 4.35 18.78 11.92
C ASN A 100 5.28 17.71 12.51
N ARG A 101 4.73 16.55 12.87
CA ARG A 101 5.50 15.42 13.40
C ARG A 101 6.58 14.94 12.44
N TYR A 102 6.29 14.95 11.14
CA TYR A 102 7.28 14.64 10.11
C TYR A 102 8.37 15.72 10.07
N THR A 103 8.01 16.99 9.98
CA THR A 103 8.97 18.12 9.93
C THR A 103 9.92 18.12 11.13
N GLU A 104 9.39 17.91 12.35
CA GLU A 104 10.19 17.80 13.58
C GLU A 104 11.15 16.61 13.59
N SER A 105 10.86 15.54 12.84
CA SER A 105 11.74 14.38 12.75
C SER A 105 12.89 14.56 11.74
N GLN A 106 12.80 15.58 10.87
CA GLN A 106 13.78 15.86 9.82
C GLN A 106 14.76 16.99 10.21
N GLY A 107 14.41 17.80 11.21
CA GLY A 107 15.27 18.84 11.80
C GLY A 107 16.07 18.31 12.99
#